data_AF-A0A3D0LG67-F1
#
_entry.id   AF-A0A3D0LG67-F1
#
_cell.length_a   1.000
_cell.length_b   1.000
_cell.length_c   1.000
_cell.angle_alpha   90.00
_cell.angle_beta   90.00
_cell.angle_gamma   90.00
#
_symmetry.space_group_name_H-M   'P 1'
#
loop_
_entity.id
_entity.type
_entity.pdbx_description
1 polymer ?
#
loop_
_entity_poly.entity_id
_entity_poly.type
_entity_poly.pdbx_seq_one_letter_code
_entity_poly.pdbx_strand_id
1 'polypeptide(L)'
;AATEILKVDANGTQYRVELEKEMTGNYNICDPTRNITVSDAGMTSIGLVAVSDGFLNGFTPLAATQTSENADGSVNLAVYPKEDLLEQVLPDAKDITTIADLFDPILTEYAVGSMSSVQKAYDYYDTMYGWKSFDGEGMPIELIIDVKDSLSHEVPADSDSALKKVFAAIKVLLPSLKDVQNAAFIKDTNVIIFGKANSKPLVGPGIIGHEFTHGVIDKIVHMKSNVKAGTINEGYADVMGSVIAGDWEFMTKEVPTDWEYYESALRSAADPNKFGSPAIKDTSDEFYREYPKDEHDNASIVSHTAYLMTQKGLSNDKVAEVFFGSMFRLISNPDMESVAHAVIKTSNMLSYRKEEQQAIAEAFMDTKMLDTEGKIKIKVHCGNRDIADAVISIDGTEVGRTDDDGMLVLDLESRWIGDITVDAKADGFNGSTLLGYSLGDIVDFDFNLAVNKDFGKTHGSDPDKTGEVTGEKVVVTILAMEADGTSDYAKEKAQEYYVQKGSKISLQKLVDAMGMDGVTTDGTKIYFDTGIVPVELSYHIYGSDEVFDFNKPIYEDVVIEPVVGVGGMDFGGQDLDDLAQELDGIFNGGGMN
;
A
#
# COMPACT_ATOMS: atom_id res chain seq x y z
N ALA A 1 -31.26 27.30 1.08
CA ALA A 1 -31.24 28.73 0.73
C ALA A 1 -30.11 28.97 -0.29
N ALA A 2 -29.63 30.19 -0.51
CA ALA A 2 -28.46 30.41 -1.39
C ALA A 2 -27.18 30.35 -0.56
N THR A 3 -26.15 29.67 -1.03
CA THR A 3 -24.83 29.69 -0.41
C THR A 3 -24.03 30.90 -0.88
N GLU A 4 -23.31 31.56 0.03
CA GLU A 4 -22.51 32.74 -0.25
C GLU A 4 -21.08 32.54 0.25
N ILE A 5 -20.11 32.93 -0.57
CA ILE A 5 -18.70 32.90 -0.20
C ILE A 5 -18.35 34.24 0.43
N LEU A 6 -17.98 34.22 1.70
CA LEU A 6 -17.62 35.39 2.48
C LEU A 6 -16.12 35.41 2.75
N LYS A 7 -15.56 36.62 2.79
CA LYS A 7 -14.27 36.91 3.41
C LYS A 7 -14.56 37.44 4.80
N VAL A 8 -14.41 36.62 5.84
CA VAL A 8 -14.73 37.01 7.23
C VAL A 8 -13.47 37.42 7.96
N ASP A 9 -13.49 38.56 8.64
CA ASP A 9 -12.45 38.94 9.61
C ASP A 9 -12.93 38.52 11.01
N ALA A 10 -12.18 37.63 11.64
CA ALA A 10 -12.40 37.21 13.02
C ALA A 10 -11.11 37.44 13.80
N ASN A 11 -11.15 38.42 14.71
CA ASN A 11 -10.02 38.83 15.56
C ASN A 11 -8.74 39.20 14.78
N GLY A 12 -8.87 39.78 13.58
CA GLY A 12 -7.75 40.15 12.72
C GLY A 12 -7.23 39.02 11.85
N THR A 13 -7.80 37.81 11.95
CA THR A 13 -7.54 36.69 11.04
C THR A 13 -8.64 36.64 9.98
N GLN A 14 -8.23 36.55 8.72
CA GLN A 14 -9.15 36.52 7.60
C GLN A 14 -9.41 35.09 7.12
N TYR A 15 -10.67 34.70 7.13
CA TYR A 15 -11.16 33.40 6.68
C TYR A 15 -11.96 33.55 5.39
N ARG A 16 -11.82 32.57 4.49
CA ARG A 16 -12.71 32.44 3.33
C ARG A 16 -13.65 31.28 3.61
N VAL A 17 -14.93 31.57 3.78
CA VAL A 17 -15.92 30.59 4.21
C VAL A 17 -17.15 30.66 3.34
N GLU A 18 -17.67 29.50 2.95
CA GLU A 18 -18.94 29.39 2.24
C GLU A 18 -20.05 29.10 3.26
N LEU A 19 -21.05 29.98 3.38
CA LEU A 19 -22.14 29.86 4.36
C LEU A 19 -23.51 29.91 3.69
N GLU A 20 -24.49 29.21 4.25
CA GLU A 20 -25.87 29.34 3.80
C GLU A 20 -26.46 30.67 4.27
N LYS A 21 -26.95 31.49 3.34
CA LYS A 21 -27.65 32.74 3.63
C LYS A 21 -29.16 32.53 3.75
N GLU A 22 -29.72 32.90 4.89
CA GLU A 22 -31.17 32.89 5.15
C GLU A 22 -31.88 34.07 4.47
N MET A 23 -33.20 33.93 4.28
CA MET A 23 -34.03 35.01 3.71
C MET A 23 -34.06 36.28 4.58
N THR A 24 -33.80 36.14 5.87
CA THR A 24 -33.69 37.23 6.86
C THR A 24 -32.41 38.05 6.69
N GLY A 25 -31.46 37.58 5.87
CA GLY A 25 -30.13 38.17 5.70
C GLY A 25 -29.07 37.64 6.68
N ASN A 26 -29.46 36.79 7.62
CA ASN A 26 -28.55 36.06 8.50
C ASN A 26 -27.90 34.88 7.77
N TYR A 27 -26.87 34.29 8.38
CA TYR A 27 -26.16 33.12 7.88
C TYR A 27 -26.34 31.95 8.85
N ASN A 28 -26.48 30.74 8.32
CA ASN A 28 -26.30 29.53 9.09
C ASN A 28 -24.81 29.16 9.07
N ILE A 29 -24.26 28.77 10.22
CA ILE A 29 -22.92 28.19 10.28
C ILE A 29 -23.02 26.70 9.95
N CYS A 30 -23.44 26.43 8.72
CA CYS A 30 -23.49 25.11 8.12
C CYS A 30 -23.15 25.20 6.63
N ASP A 31 -22.70 24.10 6.05
CA ASP A 31 -22.48 23.94 4.62
C ASP A 31 -23.32 22.77 4.11
N PRO A 32 -24.53 23.03 3.56
CA PRO A 32 -25.39 21.97 3.05
C PRO A 32 -24.85 21.31 1.78
N THR A 33 -23.92 21.94 1.05
CA THR A 33 -23.30 21.36 -0.15
C THR A 33 -22.38 20.21 0.22
N ARG A 34 -21.63 20.37 1.31
CA ARG A 34 -20.66 19.38 1.83
C ARG A 34 -21.20 18.58 3.02
N ASN A 35 -22.44 18.86 3.44
CA ASN A 35 -23.10 18.24 4.57
C ASN A 35 -22.36 18.47 5.92
N ILE A 36 -21.91 19.70 6.15
CA ILE A 36 -21.14 20.09 7.33
C ILE A 36 -22.02 20.92 8.27
N THR A 37 -21.99 20.59 9.56
CA THR A 37 -22.63 21.37 10.63
C THR A 37 -21.61 21.74 11.70
N VAL A 38 -21.68 22.97 12.21
CA VAL A 38 -20.90 23.43 13.37
C VAL A 38 -21.86 23.74 14.52
N SER A 39 -21.57 23.14 15.67
CA SER A 39 -22.38 23.26 16.88
C SER A 39 -21.54 23.70 18.08
N ASP A 40 -22.16 24.44 18.99
CA ASP A 40 -21.51 24.92 20.21
C ASP A 40 -21.76 24.00 21.42
N ALA A 41 -20.67 23.56 22.04
CA ALA A 41 -20.71 22.82 23.30
C ALA A 41 -20.77 23.73 24.54
N GLY A 42 -20.33 24.97 24.42
CA GLY A 42 -20.18 25.91 25.52
C GLY A 42 -21.49 26.35 26.17
N MET A 43 -22.60 26.29 25.42
CA MET A 43 -23.95 26.67 25.88
C MET A 43 -24.94 25.49 25.99
N THR A 44 -24.50 24.27 25.70
CA THR A 44 -25.36 23.08 25.66
C THR A 44 -25.57 22.47 27.05
N SER A 45 -26.83 22.17 27.43
CA SER A 45 -27.11 21.41 28.65
C SER A 45 -26.77 19.93 28.45
N ILE A 46 -25.71 19.48 29.11
CA ILE A 46 -25.07 18.16 28.97
C ILE A 46 -26.04 16.97 29.15
N GLY A 47 -27.12 17.14 29.93
CA GLY A 47 -28.12 16.09 30.18
C GLY A 47 -29.00 15.69 28.99
N LEU A 48 -28.87 16.36 27.84
CA LEU A 48 -29.67 16.10 26.62
C LEU A 48 -28.86 15.54 25.45
N VAL A 49 -27.54 15.34 25.60
CA VAL A 49 -26.71 14.81 24.52
C VAL A 49 -27.00 13.32 24.34
N ALA A 50 -27.32 12.91 23.11
CA ALA A 50 -27.64 11.54 22.73
C ALA A 50 -26.87 11.14 21.47
N VAL A 51 -26.48 9.88 21.35
CA VAL A 51 -26.00 9.34 20.06
C VAL A 51 -27.17 8.67 19.38
N SER A 52 -27.51 9.14 18.17
CA SER A 52 -28.48 8.46 17.30
C SER A 52 -28.00 8.50 15.86
N ASP A 53 -28.15 7.38 15.16
CA ASP A 53 -27.68 7.18 13.78
C ASP A 53 -26.19 7.47 13.56
N GLY A 54 -25.37 7.30 14.61
CA GLY A 54 -23.93 7.55 14.57
C GLY A 54 -23.52 9.01 14.75
N PHE A 55 -24.46 9.92 15.01
CA PHE A 55 -24.23 11.36 15.22
C PHE A 55 -24.51 11.79 16.66
N LEU A 56 -23.84 12.86 17.09
CA LEU A 56 -24.01 13.46 18.42
C LEU A 56 -25.16 14.48 18.37
N ASN A 57 -26.32 14.09 18.86
CA ASN A 57 -27.47 14.96 18.94
C ASN A 57 -27.50 15.70 20.27
N GLY A 58 -28.00 16.93 20.27
CA GLY A 58 -28.19 17.76 21.47
C GLY A 58 -27.21 18.92 21.61
N PHE A 59 -26.27 19.10 20.68
CA PHE A 59 -25.46 20.32 20.59
C PHE A 59 -26.20 21.41 19.81
N THR A 60 -26.01 22.67 20.22
CA THR A 60 -26.78 23.80 19.66
C THR A 60 -26.15 24.26 18.34
N PRO A 61 -26.86 24.21 17.20
CA PRO A 61 -26.36 24.73 15.93
C PRO A 61 -26.10 26.23 16.00
N LEU A 62 -25.22 26.74 15.15
CA LEU A 62 -24.82 28.14 15.14
C LEU A 62 -25.40 28.92 13.95
N ALA A 63 -25.68 30.20 14.18
CA ALA A 63 -26.06 31.19 13.18
C ALA A 63 -25.18 32.44 13.34
N ALA A 64 -25.20 33.31 12.33
CA ALA A 64 -24.45 34.54 12.35
C ALA A 64 -25.19 35.70 11.67
N THR A 65 -24.89 36.91 12.11
CA THR A 65 -25.35 38.14 11.48
C THR A 65 -24.14 39.01 11.15
N GLN A 66 -24.12 39.58 9.94
CA GLN A 66 -23.09 40.54 9.54
C GLN A 66 -23.26 41.85 10.33
N THR A 67 -22.23 42.26 11.05
CA THR A 67 -22.24 43.48 11.89
C THR A 67 -21.63 44.68 11.17
N SER A 68 -20.63 44.46 10.32
CA SER A 68 -20.02 45.51 9.50
C SER A 68 -19.27 44.93 8.30
N GLU A 69 -18.84 45.82 7.40
CA GLU A 69 -17.93 45.52 6.29
C GLU A 69 -16.69 46.41 6.42
N ASN A 70 -15.52 45.80 6.28
CA ASN A 70 -14.22 46.44 6.36
C ASN A 70 -13.84 47.02 4.98
N ALA A 71 -12.92 47.98 4.96
CA ALA A 71 -12.52 48.67 3.74
C ALA A 71 -11.88 47.75 2.66
N ASP A 72 -11.40 46.58 3.06
CA ASP A 72 -10.81 45.59 2.18
C ASP A 72 -11.83 44.54 1.65
N GLY A 73 -13.12 44.76 1.92
CA GLY A 73 -14.23 43.90 1.53
C GLY A 73 -14.43 42.68 2.42
N SER A 74 -13.66 42.53 3.50
CA SER A 74 -13.98 41.53 4.53
C SER A 74 -15.17 41.97 5.38
N VAL A 75 -15.92 41.01 5.92
CA VAL A 75 -17.08 41.25 6.78
C VAL A 75 -16.79 40.81 8.20
N ASN A 76 -17.34 41.54 9.18
CA ASN A 76 -17.33 41.10 10.57
C ASN A 76 -18.66 40.39 10.86
N LEU A 77 -18.59 39.20 11.45
CA LEU A 77 -19.75 38.41 11.82
C LEU A 77 -19.89 38.34 13.34
N ALA A 78 -21.13 38.43 13.79
CA ALA A 78 -21.53 38.06 15.14
C ALA A 78 -22.15 36.67 15.11
N VAL A 79 -21.49 35.68 15.73
CA VAL A 79 -21.97 34.28 15.81
C VAL A 79 -22.75 34.06 17.10
N TYR A 80 -23.84 33.29 17.03
CA TYR A 80 -24.72 32.96 18.16
C TYR A 80 -25.41 31.59 17.98
N PRO A 81 -25.84 30.94 19.07
CA PRO A 81 -26.62 29.69 19.00
C PRO A 81 -28.03 29.90 18.41
N LYS A 82 -28.52 28.93 17.65
CA LYS A 82 -29.74 29.00 16.83
C LYS A 82 -31.05 28.73 17.59
N GLU A 83 -31.04 28.16 18.79
CA GLU A 83 -32.26 27.83 19.57
C GLU A 83 -32.52 28.78 20.75
N ASP A 84 -33.78 29.23 20.90
CA ASP A 84 -34.53 29.84 22.04
C ASP A 84 -33.87 30.86 23.01
N LEU A 85 -32.56 31.05 23.00
CA LEU A 85 -31.86 31.99 23.88
C LEU A 85 -31.92 33.43 23.42
N LEU A 86 -32.22 33.73 22.15
CA LEU A 86 -32.41 35.14 21.76
C LEU A 86 -33.62 35.75 22.51
N GLU A 87 -34.67 34.99 22.79
CA GLU A 87 -35.80 35.43 23.63
C GLU A 87 -35.51 35.36 25.14
N GLN A 88 -34.62 34.47 25.61
CA GLN A 88 -34.28 34.33 27.05
C GLN A 88 -33.13 35.25 27.50
N VAL A 89 -32.16 35.53 26.63
CA VAL A 89 -31.04 36.44 26.87
C VAL A 89 -31.50 37.89 26.68
N LEU A 90 -32.50 38.12 25.82
CA LEU A 90 -32.96 39.46 25.44
C LEU A 90 -34.50 39.60 25.41
N PRO A 91 -35.23 39.29 26.50
CA PRO A 91 -36.70 39.37 26.52
C PRO A 91 -37.25 40.80 26.30
N ASP A 92 -36.43 41.84 26.51
CA ASP A 92 -36.81 43.26 26.41
C ASP A 92 -36.03 44.08 25.35
N ALA A 93 -35.31 43.43 24.42
CA ALA A 93 -34.43 44.12 23.46
C ALA A 93 -35.15 44.80 22.27
N LYS A 94 -36.12 45.68 22.56
CA LYS A 94 -36.68 46.58 21.54
C LYS A 94 -35.81 47.82 21.26
N ASP A 95 -34.78 48.08 22.08
CA ASP A 95 -33.89 49.24 21.97
C ASP A 95 -32.41 48.87 22.27
N ILE A 96 -31.79 48.00 21.46
CA ILE A 96 -30.32 47.79 21.51
C ILE A 96 -29.68 48.48 20.31
N THR A 97 -28.97 49.59 20.57
CA THR A 97 -28.21 50.34 19.58
C THR A 97 -26.79 49.81 19.36
N THR A 98 -26.28 48.86 20.14
CA THR A 98 -25.04 48.12 19.83
C THR A 98 -25.13 46.65 20.23
N ILE A 99 -25.78 45.86 19.37
CA ILE A 99 -25.81 44.38 19.40
C ILE A 99 -24.37 43.78 19.43
N ALA A 100 -23.37 44.53 18.98
CA ALA A 100 -21.96 44.13 18.90
C ALA A 100 -21.27 43.85 20.26
N ASP A 101 -21.69 44.46 21.36
CA ASP A 101 -21.02 44.31 22.68
C ASP A 101 -21.38 42.99 23.40
N LEU A 102 -22.34 42.22 22.86
CA LEU A 102 -22.85 40.98 23.45
C LEU A 102 -22.18 39.71 22.88
N PHE A 103 -21.40 39.81 21.81
CA PHE A 103 -20.85 38.63 21.14
C PHE A 103 -19.43 38.32 21.58
N ASP A 104 -19.18 37.03 21.82
CA ASP A 104 -17.86 36.51 22.09
C ASP A 104 -17.05 36.45 20.78
N PRO A 105 -16.02 37.28 20.61
CA PRO A 105 -15.20 37.25 19.40
C PRO A 105 -14.46 35.93 19.21
N ILE A 106 -14.22 35.18 20.31
CA ILE A 106 -13.60 33.87 20.27
C ILE A 106 -14.56 32.85 19.65
N LEU A 107 -15.86 32.92 19.95
CA LEU A 107 -16.88 32.05 19.35
C LEU A 107 -16.98 32.26 17.83
N THR A 108 -16.91 33.51 17.38
CA THR A 108 -16.84 33.80 15.94
C THR A 108 -15.62 33.14 15.30
N GLU A 109 -14.44 33.27 15.90
CA GLU A 109 -13.21 32.67 15.39
C GLU A 109 -13.26 31.14 15.35
N TYR A 110 -13.78 30.48 16.39
CA TYR A 110 -14.04 29.04 16.38
C TYR A 110 -14.94 28.64 15.19
N ALA A 111 -16.09 29.29 15.06
CA ALA A 111 -17.12 28.89 14.10
C ALA A 111 -16.67 29.07 12.65
N VAL A 112 -16.12 30.24 12.32
CA VAL A 112 -15.66 30.51 10.95
C VAL A 112 -14.32 29.86 10.63
N GLY A 113 -13.42 29.75 11.62
CA GLY A 113 -12.13 29.11 11.46
C GLY A 113 -12.26 27.61 11.26
N SER A 114 -13.13 26.96 12.04
CA SER A 114 -13.41 25.53 11.88
C SER A 114 -14.13 25.25 10.56
N MET A 115 -15.18 26.00 10.22
CA MET A 115 -15.90 25.85 8.94
C MET A 115 -14.97 26.03 7.72
N SER A 116 -14.20 27.12 7.69
CA SER A 116 -13.28 27.41 6.58
C SER A 116 -12.23 26.30 6.41
N SER A 117 -11.67 25.81 7.52
CA SER A 117 -10.62 24.80 7.48
C SER A 117 -11.15 23.42 7.11
N VAL A 118 -12.36 23.03 7.56
CA VAL A 118 -12.97 21.75 7.15
C VAL A 118 -13.44 21.77 5.69
N GLN A 119 -13.93 22.91 5.20
CA GLN A 119 -14.24 23.09 3.77
C GLN A 119 -12.99 22.90 2.93
N LYS A 120 -11.86 23.46 3.37
CA LYS A 120 -10.56 23.30 2.71
C LYS A 120 -10.11 21.83 2.69
N ALA A 121 -10.22 21.12 3.81
CA ALA A 121 -9.86 19.70 3.88
C ALA A 121 -10.77 18.84 2.99
N TYR A 122 -12.09 19.03 3.08
CA TYR A 122 -13.07 18.35 2.23
C TYR A 122 -12.77 18.58 0.75
N ASP A 123 -12.61 19.85 0.33
CA ASP A 123 -12.37 20.21 -1.06
C ASP A 123 -11.05 19.64 -1.57
N TYR A 124 -10.03 19.52 -0.73
CA TYR A 124 -8.78 18.89 -1.09
C TYR A 124 -8.99 17.41 -1.47
N TYR A 125 -9.64 16.63 -0.60
CA TYR A 125 -9.91 15.21 -0.86
C TYR A 125 -10.85 14.99 -2.07
N ASP A 126 -11.91 15.80 -2.21
CA ASP A 126 -12.85 15.67 -3.33
C ASP A 126 -12.21 16.09 -4.66
N THR A 127 -11.49 17.22 -4.68
CA THR A 127 -10.88 17.74 -5.92
C THR A 127 -9.73 16.85 -6.38
N MET A 128 -8.87 16.41 -5.46
CA MET A 128 -7.68 15.64 -5.81
C MET A 128 -7.99 14.18 -6.09
N TYR A 129 -8.94 13.58 -5.37
CA TYR A 129 -9.15 12.13 -5.36
C TYR A 129 -10.59 11.69 -5.66
N GLY A 130 -11.54 12.63 -5.78
CA GLY A 130 -12.97 12.32 -5.87
C GLY A 130 -13.54 11.72 -4.59
N TRP A 131 -12.85 11.89 -3.44
CA TRP A 131 -13.21 11.32 -2.15
C TRP A 131 -14.00 12.33 -1.32
N LYS A 132 -15.30 12.10 -1.18
CA LYS A 132 -16.22 13.01 -0.48
C LYS A 132 -16.33 12.67 1.00
N SER A 133 -16.07 13.64 1.88
CA SER A 133 -16.11 13.46 3.33
C SER A 133 -15.13 12.38 3.83
N PHE A 134 -15.39 11.80 4.99
CA PHE A 134 -14.58 10.74 5.59
C PHE A 134 -14.67 9.42 4.82
N ASP A 135 -15.84 9.08 4.27
CA ASP A 135 -16.15 7.75 3.71
C ASP A 135 -16.09 7.66 2.18
N GLY A 136 -15.87 8.79 1.49
CA GLY A 136 -15.87 8.85 0.03
C GLY A 136 -17.28 9.02 -0.56
N GLU A 137 -18.33 8.94 0.25
CA GLU A 137 -19.74 8.96 -0.17
C GLU A 137 -20.49 10.22 0.29
N GLY A 138 -19.82 11.14 0.99
CA GLY A 138 -20.41 12.39 1.47
C GLY A 138 -21.09 12.25 2.83
N MET A 139 -20.55 11.40 3.72
CA MET A 139 -20.94 11.32 5.13
C MET A 139 -21.12 12.71 5.74
N PRO A 140 -22.20 12.98 6.50
CA PRO A 140 -22.32 14.23 7.25
C PRO A 140 -21.12 14.45 8.18
N ILE A 141 -20.63 15.68 8.23
CA ILE A 141 -19.52 16.09 9.10
C ILE A 141 -20.09 16.98 10.19
N GLU A 142 -19.88 16.57 11.44
CA GLU A 142 -20.25 17.37 12.60
C GLU A 142 -18.98 17.88 13.29
N LEU A 143 -18.95 19.19 13.52
CA LEU A 143 -17.91 19.88 14.27
C LEU A 143 -18.49 20.41 15.57
N ILE A 144 -17.85 20.11 16.69
CA ILE A 144 -18.24 20.63 18.01
C ILE A 144 -17.15 21.56 18.52
N ILE A 145 -17.50 22.82 18.75
CA ILE A 145 -16.57 23.87 19.19
C ILE A 145 -16.81 24.30 20.64
N ASP A 146 -15.88 25.07 21.20
CA ASP A 146 -15.89 25.56 22.59
C ASP A 146 -16.16 24.45 23.62
N VAL A 147 -15.51 23.29 23.44
CA VAL A 147 -15.62 22.18 24.39
C VAL A 147 -14.93 22.58 25.70
N LYS A 148 -15.72 22.72 26.78
CA LYS A 148 -15.29 23.14 28.13
C LYS A 148 -15.09 21.96 29.09
N ASP A 149 -14.33 22.17 30.16
CA ASP A 149 -14.09 21.19 31.26
C ASP A 149 -15.34 20.61 31.89
N SER A 150 -16.45 21.35 31.89
CA SER A 150 -17.70 20.88 32.48
C SER A 150 -18.22 19.60 31.82
N LEU A 151 -17.80 19.32 30.58
CA LEU A 151 -18.09 18.07 29.86
C LEU A 151 -17.22 16.89 30.31
N SER A 152 -16.20 17.11 31.14
CA SER A 152 -15.38 16.06 31.75
C SER A 152 -15.99 15.45 33.03
N HIS A 153 -17.11 15.99 33.52
CA HIS A 153 -17.77 15.50 34.73
C HIS A 153 -18.59 14.23 34.46
N GLU A 154 -18.78 13.42 35.50
CA GLU A 154 -19.27 12.03 35.42
C GLU A 154 -20.46 11.83 34.48
N VAL A 155 -20.28 10.89 33.54
CA VAL A 155 -21.35 10.40 32.67
C VAL A 155 -22.46 9.79 33.53
N PRO A 156 -23.74 10.17 33.34
CA PRO A 156 -24.85 9.48 34.01
C PRO A 156 -24.74 7.96 33.80
N ALA A 157 -24.96 7.19 34.87
CA ALA A 157 -24.77 5.74 34.85
C ALA A 157 -25.55 5.04 33.71
N ASP A 158 -26.67 5.64 33.30
CA ASP A 158 -27.61 5.13 32.31
C ASP A 158 -27.34 5.58 30.86
N SER A 159 -26.27 6.35 30.59
CA SER A 159 -25.93 6.79 29.24
C SER A 159 -25.48 5.63 28.32
N ASP A 160 -25.71 5.78 27.01
CA ASP A 160 -25.27 4.83 25.98
C ASP A 160 -23.74 4.63 26.00
N SER A 161 -23.29 3.47 25.53
CA SER A 161 -21.90 3.14 25.26
C SER A 161 -21.15 4.16 24.39
N ALA A 162 -21.77 4.72 23.35
CA ALA A 162 -21.12 5.69 22.47
C ALA A 162 -20.89 7.03 23.18
N LEU A 163 -21.89 7.51 23.93
CA LEU A 163 -21.74 8.67 24.84
C LEU A 163 -20.64 8.40 25.86
N LYS A 164 -20.65 7.25 26.53
CA LYS A 164 -19.60 6.88 27.49
C LYS A 164 -18.21 6.90 26.85
N LYS A 165 -18.07 6.52 25.58
CA LYS A 165 -16.80 6.58 24.84
C LYS A 165 -16.41 8.00 24.42
N VAL A 166 -17.35 8.85 24.02
CA VAL A 166 -17.10 10.28 23.76
C VAL A 166 -16.59 10.96 25.02
N PHE A 167 -17.29 10.79 26.15
CA PHE A 167 -16.86 11.30 27.44
C PHE A 167 -15.57 10.64 27.95
N ALA A 168 -15.35 9.36 27.67
CA ALA A 168 -14.11 8.68 28.00
C ALA A 168 -12.95 9.18 27.12
N ALA A 169 -13.15 9.46 25.84
CA ALA A 169 -12.16 10.09 24.98
C ALA A 169 -11.81 11.49 25.51
N ILE A 170 -12.83 12.31 25.82
CA ILE A 170 -12.68 13.61 26.50
C ILE A 170 -11.90 13.46 27.82
N LYS A 171 -12.14 12.39 28.60
CA LYS A 171 -11.50 12.12 29.90
C LYS A 171 -10.08 11.54 29.80
N VAL A 172 -9.83 10.68 28.81
CA VAL A 172 -8.53 10.03 28.53
C VAL A 172 -7.55 11.05 27.96
N LEU A 173 -8.03 11.96 27.12
CA LEU A 173 -7.24 13.06 26.58
C LEU A 173 -6.91 14.13 27.64
N LEU A 174 -7.65 14.20 28.76
CA LEU A 174 -7.59 15.34 29.70
C LEU A 174 -7.71 14.92 31.19
N PRO A 175 -6.69 14.26 31.78
CA PRO A 175 -6.72 13.88 33.19
C PRO A 175 -6.50 15.06 34.16
N SER A 176 -6.11 16.25 33.67
CA SER A 176 -5.90 17.43 34.49
C SER A 176 -5.91 18.72 33.68
N LEU A 177 -6.64 19.72 34.18
CA LEU A 177 -6.61 21.16 33.89
C LEU A 177 -7.77 21.72 33.08
N LYS A 178 -7.90 23.04 33.23
CA LYS A 178 -9.02 23.86 32.78
C LYS A 178 -8.91 24.22 31.29
N ASP A 179 -10.06 24.25 30.62
CA ASP A 179 -10.31 24.30 29.17
C ASP A 179 -9.73 23.08 28.41
N VAL A 180 -10.48 22.49 27.47
CA VAL A 180 -9.93 21.42 26.60
C VAL A 180 -8.85 22.03 25.72
N GLN A 181 -7.59 21.73 25.98
CA GLN A 181 -6.46 22.27 25.20
C GLN A 181 -6.06 21.31 24.07
N ASN A 182 -7.07 20.80 23.34
CA ASN A 182 -6.85 19.89 22.22
C ASN A 182 -7.92 20.00 21.12
N ALA A 183 -7.65 19.37 19.98
CA ALA A 183 -8.64 18.96 18.97
C ALA A 183 -8.62 17.43 18.85
N ALA A 184 -9.70 16.82 18.37
CA ALA A 184 -9.73 15.37 18.15
C ALA A 184 -10.85 14.92 17.20
N PHE A 185 -10.56 13.93 16.37
CA PHE A 185 -11.56 13.11 15.69
C PHE A 185 -12.02 11.94 16.57
N ILE A 186 -13.33 11.85 16.79
CA ILE A 186 -13.94 10.81 17.62
C ILE A 186 -14.52 9.70 16.75
N LYS A 187 -13.74 8.64 16.56
CA LYS A 187 -14.06 7.47 15.71
C LYS A 187 -15.47 6.88 15.91
N ASP A 188 -15.94 6.76 17.14
CA ASP A 188 -17.25 6.13 17.41
C ASP A 188 -18.45 6.99 16.97
N THR A 189 -18.25 8.30 16.79
CA THR A 189 -19.32 9.25 16.43
C THR A 189 -19.02 10.06 15.17
N ASN A 190 -17.85 9.88 14.54
CA ASN A 190 -17.39 10.61 13.35
C ASN A 190 -17.43 12.13 13.51
N VAL A 191 -17.17 12.62 14.71
CA VAL A 191 -17.22 14.05 15.05
C VAL A 191 -15.82 14.57 15.28
N ILE A 192 -15.55 15.80 14.81
CA ILE A 192 -14.33 16.52 15.19
C ILE A 192 -14.67 17.52 16.29
N ILE A 193 -13.95 17.45 17.40
CA ILE A 193 -14.11 18.35 18.54
C ILE A 193 -12.95 19.34 18.63
N PHE A 194 -13.26 20.56 19.06
CA PHE A 194 -12.28 21.63 19.24
C PHE A 194 -12.41 22.28 20.60
N GLY A 195 -11.28 22.39 21.28
CA GLY A 195 -11.10 23.32 22.38
C GLY A 195 -10.14 24.45 22.05
N LYS A 196 -9.49 25.03 23.06
CA LYS A 196 -8.59 26.18 22.94
C LYS A 196 -7.33 25.98 23.77
N ALA A 197 -6.24 26.57 23.29
CA ALA A 197 -5.05 26.82 24.08
C ALA A 197 -5.05 28.28 24.52
N ASN A 198 -4.97 28.54 25.83
CA ASN A 198 -5.15 29.88 26.39
C ASN A 198 -6.47 30.53 25.87
N SER A 199 -6.38 31.68 25.20
CA SER A 199 -7.52 32.38 24.60
C SER A 199 -7.69 32.08 23.10
N LYS A 200 -6.90 31.18 22.52
CA LYS A 200 -6.90 30.91 21.07
C LYS A 200 -7.58 29.56 20.77
N PRO A 201 -8.65 29.55 19.97
CA PRO A 201 -9.22 28.33 19.40
C PRO A 201 -8.15 27.47 18.71
N LEU A 202 -8.18 26.15 18.95
CA LEU A 202 -7.32 25.19 18.24
C LEU A 202 -7.98 24.81 16.91
N VAL A 203 -8.19 25.82 16.07
CA VAL A 203 -8.76 25.67 14.73
C VAL A 203 -7.76 26.19 13.70
N GLY A 204 -7.63 25.46 12.60
CA GLY A 204 -6.74 25.82 11.52
C GLY A 204 -6.64 24.73 10.47
N PRO A 205 -6.13 25.05 9.27
CA PRO A 205 -6.09 24.10 8.17
C PRO A 205 -5.19 22.89 8.44
N GLY A 206 -4.12 23.05 9.22
CA GLY A 206 -3.25 21.94 9.64
C GLY A 206 -3.92 21.04 10.66
N ILE A 207 -4.46 21.62 11.74
CA ILE A 207 -5.20 20.90 12.78
C ILE A 207 -6.38 20.14 12.16
N ILE A 208 -7.25 20.84 11.41
CA ILE A 208 -8.42 20.19 10.82
C ILE A 208 -8.03 19.21 9.72
N GLY A 209 -7.01 19.50 8.91
CA GLY A 209 -6.51 18.55 7.92
C GLY A 209 -6.04 17.25 8.56
N HIS A 210 -5.40 17.33 9.73
CA HIS A 210 -4.99 16.19 10.54
C HIS A 210 -6.20 15.41 11.09
N GLU A 211 -7.11 16.07 11.81
CA GLU A 211 -8.30 15.40 12.38
C GLU A 211 -9.22 14.81 11.30
N PHE A 212 -9.39 15.50 10.18
CA PHE A 212 -10.16 15.00 9.06
C PHE A 212 -9.55 13.71 8.49
N THR A 213 -8.21 13.66 8.43
CA THR A 213 -7.48 12.51 7.92
C THR A 213 -7.61 11.28 8.82
N HIS A 214 -7.71 11.45 10.15
CA HIS A 214 -8.09 10.34 11.02
C HIS A 214 -9.45 9.74 10.64
N GLY A 215 -10.42 10.59 10.31
CA GLY A 215 -11.72 10.15 9.80
C GLY A 215 -11.61 9.34 8.51
N VAL A 216 -10.81 9.81 7.55
CA VAL A 216 -10.57 9.09 6.28
C VAL A 216 -9.89 7.74 6.52
N ILE A 217 -8.80 7.71 7.29
CA ILE A 217 -8.06 6.48 7.61
C ILE A 217 -8.95 5.48 8.33
N ASP A 218 -9.81 5.94 9.24
CA ASP A 218 -10.75 5.07 9.94
C ASP A 218 -11.71 4.35 8.98
N LYS A 219 -12.17 5.02 7.91
CA LYS A 219 -13.08 4.41 6.92
C LYS A 219 -12.39 3.47 5.93
N ILE A 220 -11.08 3.61 5.74
CA ILE A 220 -10.33 2.80 4.78
C ILE A 220 -9.62 1.62 5.46
N VAL A 221 -8.84 1.88 6.51
CA VAL A 221 -7.86 0.92 7.05
C VAL A 221 -8.39 0.19 8.29
N HIS A 222 -9.28 0.82 9.06
CA HIS A 222 -9.77 0.31 10.34
C HIS A 222 -8.64 -0.11 11.30
N MET A 223 -7.67 0.78 11.51
CA MET A 223 -6.50 0.49 12.33
C MET A 223 -6.85 0.07 13.77
N LYS A 224 -6.09 -0.88 14.32
CA LYS A 224 -6.22 -1.33 15.71
C LYS A 224 -5.78 -0.23 16.66
N SER A 225 -6.43 -0.12 17.82
CA SER A 225 -6.03 0.79 18.90
C SER A 225 -4.83 0.20 19.66
N ASN A 226 -3.64 0.44 19.13
CA ASN A 226 -2.35 0.15 19.77
C ASN A 226 -1.30 1.16 19.27
N VAL A 227 -0.24 1.36 20.05
CA VAL A 227 0.80 2.38 19.76
C VAL A 227 1.40 2.23 18.36
N LYS A 228 1.63 1.00 17.89
CA LYS A 228 2.25 0.76 16.58
C LYS A 228 1.37 1.30 15.44
N ALA A 229 0.10 0.93 15.45
CA ALA A 229 -0.86 1.38 14.45
C ALA A 229 -1.26 2.86 14.66
N GLY A 230 -1.34 3.31 15.91
CA GLY A 230 -1.57 4.71 16.28
C GLY A 230 -0.50 5.64 15.72
N THR A 231 0.78 5.29 15.87
CA THR A 231 1.89 6.05 15.27
C THR A 231 1.77 6.20 13.75
N ILE A 232 1.31 5.16 13.04
CA ILE A 232 1.09 5.25 11.59
C ILE A 232 -0.12 6.14 11.28
N ASN A 233 -1.20 6.04 12.06
CA ASN A 233 -2.39 6.87 11.93
C ASN A 233 -2.04 8.36 12.09
N GLU A 234 -1.37 8.71 13.20
CA GLU A 234 -0.83 10.06 13.45
C GLU A 234 0.09 10.53 12.32
N GLY A 235 1.00 9.66 11.87
CA GLY A 235 1.94 9.99 10.81
C GLY A 235 1.26 10.36 9.49
N TYR A 236 0.22 9.62 9.09
CA TYR A 236 -0.56 9.96 7.89
C TYR A 236 -1.38 11.25 8.12
N ALA A 237 -1.96 11.44 9.31
CA ALA A 237 -2.69 12.65 9.66
C ALA A 237 -1.80 13.90 9.59
N ASP A 238 -0.57 13.84 10.10
CA ASP A 238 0.44 14.89 9.96
C ASP A 238 0.80 15.18 8.50
N VAL A 239 1.03 14.14 7.68
CA VAL A 239 1.35 14.33 6.26
C VAL A 239 0.25 15.08 5.52
N MET A 240 -0.99 14.60 5.65
CA MET A 240 -2.12 15.20 4.96
C MET A 240 -2.45 16.58 5.53
N GLY A 241 -2.40 16.75 6.86
CA GLY A 241 -2.56 18.04 7.54
C GLY A 241 -1.54 19.07 7.07
N SER A 242 -0.25 18.71 7.00
CA SER A 242 0.82 19.57 6.49
C SER A 242 0.62 19.96 5.02
N VAL A 243 0.22 19.01 4.16
CA VAL A 243 -0.03 19.29 2.75
C VAL A 243 -1.24 20.23 2.57
N ILE A 244 -2.35 19.96 3.26
CA ILE A 244 -3.57 20.78 3.22
C ILE A 244 -3.30 22.18 3.77
N ALA A 245 -2.51 22.31 4.84
CA ALA A 245 -2.09 23.59 5.38
C ALA A 245 -1.12 24.33 4.46
N GLY A 246 -0.30 23.59 3.70
CA GLY A 246 0.88 24.13 3.03
C GLY A 246 2.00 24.45 4.02
N ASP A 247 2.09 23.71 5.13
CA ASP A 247 3.03 23.95 6.22
C ASP A 247 3.58 22.65 6.81
N TRP A 248 4.88 22.41 6.60
CA TRP A 248 5.61 21.25 7.15
C TRP A 248 6.12 21.48 8.59
N GLU A 249 5.95 22.70 9.11
CA GLU A 249 6.15 23.03 10.53
C GLU A 249 4.80 22.97 11.25
N PHE A 250 4.32 21.74 11.45
CA PHE A 250 2.96 21.41 11.86
C PHE A 250 2.51 22.23 13.08
N MET A 251 1.35 22.88 12.94
CA MET A 251 0.66 23.70 13.95
C MET A 251 1.40 24.94 14.48
N THR A 252 2.63 25.25 14.03
CA THR A 252 3.43 26.39 14.56
C THR A 252 2.77 27.76 14.42
N LYS A 253 1.84 27.91 13.47
CA LYS A 253 1.05 29.14 13.26
C LYS A 253 -0.37 29.06 13.83
N GLU A 254 -0.79 27.86 14.22
CA GLU A 254 -2.17 27.54 14.60
C GLU A 254 -2.34 27.52 16.12
N VAL A 255 -1.30 27.22 16.88
CA VAL A 255 -1.29 27.32 18.36
C VAL A 255 -0.68 28.64 18.85
N PRO A 256 -1.03 29.15 20.06
CA PRO A 256 -0.46 30.38 20.58
C PRO A 256 0.91 30.15 21.24
N THR A 257 1.88 31.02 20.96
CA THR A 257 3.28 30.87 21.41
C THR A 257 3.50 30.98 22.92
N ASP A 258 2.50 31.51 23.65
CA ASP A 258 2.51 31.63 25.11
C ASP A 258 1.79 30.44 25.80
N TRP A 259 1.44 29.41 25.06
CA TRP A 259 0.85 28.19 25.60
C TRP A 259 1.89 27.37 26.37
N GLU A 260 1.52 26.89 27.56
CA GLU A 260 2.44 26.12 28.41
C GLU A 260 2.91 24.80 27.76
N TYR A 261 2.10 24.23 26.86
CA TYR A 261 2.42 23.01 26.10
C TYR A 261 2.89 23.30 24.68
N TYR A 262 3.23 24.55 24.34
CA TYR A 262 3.60 24.96 22.98
C TYR A 262 4.67 24.05 22.37
N GLU A 263 5.80 23.85 23.04
CA GLU A 263 6.88 23.01 22.47
C GLU A 263 6.47 21.54 22.34
N SER A 264 5.69 20.99 23.27
CA SER A 264 5.25 19.58 23.24
C SER A 264 4.11 19.30 22.27
N ALA A 265 3.33 20.31 21.90
CA ALA A 265 2.24 20.16 20.94
C ALA A 265 2.72 20.23 19.49
N LEU A 266 3.88 20.84 19.24
CA LEU A 266 4.39 21.06 17.90
C LEU A 266 5.19 19.88 17.37
N ARG A 267 5.11 19.68 16.05
CA ARG A 267 5.95 18.73 15.32
C ARG A 267 6.52 19.43 14.10
N SER A 268 7.76 19.10 13.74
CA SER A 268 8.37 19.58 12.51
C SER A 268 8.70 18.38 11.64
N ALA A 269 8.05 18.29 10.48
CA ALA A 269 8.42 17.30 9.48
C ALA A 269 9.75 17.67 8.81
N ALA A 270 10.16 18.95 8.83
CA ALA A 270 11.45 19.37 8.28
C ALA A 270 12.62 19.00 9.21
N ASP A 271 12.44 19.13 10.52
CA ASP A 271 13.42 18.78 11.55
C ASP A 271 12.71 18.23 12.80
N PRO A 272 12.40 16.91 12.85
CA PRO A 272 11.70 16.29 13.98
C PRO A 272 12.35 16.55 15.34
N ASN A 273 13.68 16.62 15.38
CA ASN A 273 14.43 16.80 16.62
C ASN A 273 14.20 18.18 17.24
N LYS A 274 13.73 19.16 16.47
CA LYS A 274 13.44 20.53 16.92
C LYS A 274 12.50 20.57 18.11
N PHE A 275 11.56 19.62 18.19
CA PHE A 275 10.60 19.49 19.29
C PHE A 275 10.75 18.15 20.04
N GLY A 276 11.89 17.46 19.88
CA GLY A 276 12.22 16.24 20.63
C GLY A 276 11.71 14.93 20.02
N SER A 277 11.08 14.97 18.84
CA SER A 277 10.59 13.78 18.14
C SER A 277 11.69 13.15 17.24
N PRO A 278 11.69 11.83 17.04
CA PRO A 278 12.69 11.15 16.22
C PRO A 278 12.53 11.42 14.72
N ALA A 279 13.65 11.54 14.00
CA ALA A 279 13.66 11.66 12.54
C ALA A 279 13.83 10.32 11.80
N ILE A 280 14.34 9.29 12.49
CA ILE A 280 14.62 7.97 11.92
C ILE A 280 14.05 6.87 12.81
N LYS A 281 13.62 5.76 12.20
CA LYS A 281 13.23 4.55 12.92
C LYS A 281 14.43 3.93 13.64
N ASP A 282 14.26 3.60 14.92
CA ASP A 282 15.23 2.77 15.62
C ASP A 282 15.15 1.34 15.08
N THR A 283 16.30 0.73 14.81
CA THR A 283 16.42 -0.64 14.31
C THR A 283 16.52 -1.66 15.44
N SER A 284 16.44 -1.23 16.70
CA SER A 284 16.36 -2.12 17.86
C SER A 284 14.99 -2.80 17.95
N ASP A 285 14.94 -4.04 18.48
CA ASP A 285 13.71 -4.79 18.78
C ASP A 285 12.79 -4.08 19.80
N GLU A 286 13.27 -2.98 20.38
CA GLU A 286 12.64 -2.19 21.44
C GLU A 286 11.95 -0.93 20.93
N PHE A 287 11.99 -0.64 19.62
CA PHE A 287 11.43 0.58 19.03
C PHE A 287 9.95 0.84 19.39
N TYR A 288 9.17 -0.23 19.62
CA TYR A 288 7.79 -0.16 20.10
C TYR A 288 7.60 -0.64 21.56
N ARG A 289 8.67 -0.98 22.28
CA ARG A 289 8.62 -1.64 23.61
C ARG A 289 9.20 -0.85 24.77
N GLU A 290 10.09 0.12 24.55
CA GLU A 290 10.69 0.89 25.66
C GLU A 290 9.99 2.22 25.96
N TYR A 291 9.24 2.21 27.06
CA TYR A 291 8.77 3.38 27.85
C TYR A 291 7.79 4.34 27.13
N PRO A 292 6.96 5.13 27.84
CA PRO A 292 5.76 5.72 27.27
C PRO A 292 6.15 6.91 26.39
N LYS A 293 6.54 6.63 25.16
CA LYS A 293 6.54 7.62 24.09
C LYS A 293 5.26 7.47 23.31
N ASP A 294 4.63 8.62 23.20
CA ASP A 294 3.32 8.84 22.66
C ASP A 294 3.28 8.38 21.19
N GLU A 295 2.10 7.97 20.71
CA GLU A 295 1.91 7.64 19.29
C GLU A 295 2.32 8.82 18.38
N HIS A 296 2.14 10.04 18.89
CA HIS A 296 2.55 11.30 18.29
C HIS A 296 4.08 11.48 18.12
N ASP A 297 4.91 10.91 18.99
CA ASP A 297 6.36 11.09 18.91
C ASP A 297 6.91 10.39 17.67
N ASN A 298 6.64 9.08 17.54
CA ASN A 298 7.17 8.29 16.42
C ASN A 298 6.50 8.64 15.08
N ALA A 299 5.34 9.33 15.11
CA ALA A 299 4.64 9.79 13.92
C ALA A 299 5.50 10.75 13.08
N SER A 300 6.41 11.49 13.72
CA SER A 300 7.32 12.41 13.03
C SER A 300 8.24 11.72 12.04
N ILE A 301 8.52 10.42 12.20
CA ILE A 301 9.32 9.66 11.23
C ILE A 301 8.57 9.55 9.90
N VAL A 302 7.25 9.32 9.95
CA VAL A 302 6.40 9.20 8.76
C VAL A 302 6.27 10.57 8.07
N SER A 303 5.97 11.62 8.83
CA SER A 303 5.83 12.97 8.27
C SER A 303 7.16 13.54 7.77
N HIS A 304 8.27 13.25 8.45
CA HIS A 304 9.61 13.57 7.96
C HIS A 304 9.94 12.84 6.65
N THR A 305 9.59 11.56 6.55
CA THR A 305 9.77 10.80 5.31
C THR A 305 9.02 11.44 4.15
N ALA A 306 7.77 11.85 4.36
CA ALA A 306 6.99 12.57 3.35
C ALA A 306 7.61 13.93 2.98
N TYR A 307 8.11 14.67 3.96
CA TYR A 307 8.84 15.92 3.72
C TYR A 307 10.09 15.67 2.86
N LEU A 308 10.89 14.63 3.15
CA LEU A 308 12.07 14.29 2.35
C LEU A 308 11.71 13.96 0.90
N MET A 309 10.56 13.35 0.62
CA MET A 309 10.08 13.16 -0.76
C MET A 309 9.94 14.50 -1.50
N THR A 310 9.44 15.54 -0.82
CA THR A 310 9.34 16.89 -1.41
C THR A 310 10.71 17.49 -1.69
N GLN A 311 11.66 17.29 -0.77
CA GLN A 311 13.05 17.77 -0.94
C GLN A 311 13.77 17.05 -2.08
N LYS A 312 13.35 15.81 -2.39
CA LYS A 312 13.83 15.03 -3.53
C LYS A 312 13.05 15.29 -4.83
N GLY A 313 12.15 16.28 -4.86
CA GLY A 313 11.56 16.82 -6.08
C GLY A 313 10.11 16.43 -6.35
N LEU A 314 9.42 15.74 -5.42
CA LEU A 314 7.97 15.55 -5.53
C LEU A 314 7.22 16.83 -5.13
N SER A 315 6.09 17.09 -5.76
CA SER A 315 5.16 18.12 -5.27
C SER A 315 4.41 17.60 -4.04
N ASN A 316 3.92 18.51 -3.20
CA ASN A 316 3.04 18.18 -2.08
C ASN A 316 1.84 17.32 -2.53
N ASP A 317 1.23 17.67 -3.67
CA ASP A 317 0.10 16.91 -4.23
C ASP A 317 0.47 15.46 -4.56
N LYS A 318 1.66 15.23 -5.13
CA LYS A 318 2.12 13.87 -5.42
C LYS A 318 2.43 13.07 -4.17
N VAL A 319 2.95 13.73 -3.13
CA VAL A 319 3.17 13.11 -1.81
C VAL A 319 1.84 12.72 -1.19
N ALA A 320 0.88 13.64 -1.11
CA ALA A 320 -0.44 13.34 -0.57
C ALA A 320 -1.18 12.27 -1.39
N GLU A 321 -1.04 12.24 -2.73
CA GLU A 321 -1.66 11.22 -3.58
C GLU A 321 -1.15 9.81 -3.29
N VAL A 322 0.17 9.63 -3.08
CA VAL A 322 0.71 8.30 -2.73
C VAL A 322 0.37 7.87 -1.30
N PHE A 323 0.29 8.81 -0.36
CA PHE A 323 -0.15 8.54 1.02
C PHE A 323 -1.65 8.23 1.09
N PHE A 324 -2.50 8.96 0.38
CA PHE A 324 -3.92 8.62 0.31
C PHE A 324 -4.12 7.26 -0.38
N GLY A 325 -3.50 7.04 -1.54
CA GLY A 325 -3.63 5.78 -2.27
C GLY A 325 -3.07 4.57 -1.53
N SER A 326 -2.04 4.73 -0.68
CA SER A 326 -1.48 3.63 0.11
C SER A 326 -2.41 3.15 1.22
N MET A 327 -3.34 3.98 1.72
CA MET A 327 -4.31 3.58 2.75
C MET A 327 -5.07 2.31 2.33
N PHE A 328 -5.45 2.17 1.05
CA PHE A 328 -6.16 1.00 0.51
C PHE A 328 -5.31 -0.29 0.43
N ARG A 329 -4.03 -0.23 0.80
CA ARG A 329 -3.08 -1.36 0.81
C ARG A 329 -2.56 -1.68 2.19
N LEU A 330 -2.84 -0.84 3.18
CA LEU A 330 -2.43 -1.09 4.56
C LEU A 330 -3.31 -2.17 5.19
N ILE A 331 -2.68 -2.99 6.03
CA ILE A 331 -3.39 -3.87 6.95
C ILE A 331 -3.80 -3.08 8.20
N SER A 332 -4.76 -3.58 8.98
CA SER A 332 -5.25 -2.93 10.20
C SER A 332 -4.23 -2.80 11.35
N ASN A 333 -3.05 -3.40 11.22
CA ASN A 333 -1.97 -3.30 12.20
C ASN A 333 -0.61 -3.07 11.52
N PRO A 334 -0.47 -1.96 10.77
CA PRO A 334 0.69 -1.71 9.94
C PRO A 334 1.92 -1.42 10.82
N ASP A 335 3.09 -1.58 10.23
CA ASP A 335 4.38 -1.06 10.71
C ASP A 335 5.01 -0.15 9.64
N MET A 336 6.11 0.51 10.00
CA MET A 336 6.81 1.45 9.13
C MET A 336 7.22 0.85 7.78
N GLU A 337 7.60 -0.43 7.75
CA GLU A 337 8.02 -1.13 6.54
C GLU A 337 6.83 -1.42 5.62
N SER A 338 5.71 -1.90 6.19
CA SER A 338 4.47 -2.07 5.43
C SER A 338 3.96 -0.74 4.83
N VAL A 339 4.22 0.39 5.49
CA VAL A 339 3.94 1.73 4.95
C VAL A 339 4.82 2.04 3.76
N ALA A 340 6.13 1.80 3.85
CA ALA A 340 7.06 1.99 2.74
C ALA A 340 6.62 1.18 1.51
N HIS A 341 6.33 -0.11 1.69
CA HIS A 341 5.85 -0.98 0.62
C HIS A 341 4.54 -0.50 0.01
N ALA A 342 3.58 -0.08 0.83
CA ALA A 342 2.29 0.40 0.34
C ALA A 342 2.40 1.70 -0.47
N VAL A 343 3.23 2.64 -0.02
CA VAL A 343 3.46 3.93 -0.71
C VAL A 343 4.24 3.74 -2.01
N ILE A 344 5.31 2.93 -1.99
CA ILE A 344 6.07 2.58 -3.20
C ILE A 344 5.17 1.83 -4.20
N LYS A 345 4.35 0.88 -3.74
CA LYS A 345 3.41 0.18 -4.65
C LYS A 345 2.40 1.13 -5.25
N THR A 346 1.91 2.08 -4.47
CA THR A 346 0.96 3.09 -4.94
C THR A 346 1.58 3.99 -6.02
N SER A 347 2.82 4.46 -5.84
CA SER A 347 3.49 5.28 -6.85
C SER A 347 3.70 4.54 -8.18
N ASN A 348 3.97 3.23 -8.14
CA ASN A 348 4.03 2.38 -9.34
C ASN A 348 2.67 2.29 -10.02
N MET A 349 1.59 2.05 -9.27
CA MET A 349 0.24 1.94 -9.83
C MET A 349 -0.27 3.26 -10.42
N LEU A 350 0.13 4.39 -9.85
CA LEU A 350 -0.14 5.73 -10.37
C LEU A 350 0.78 6.11 -11.54
N SER A 351 1.65 5.20 -11.99
CA SER A 351 2.57 5.42 -13.11
C SER A 351 3.47 6.65 -12.92
N TYR A 352 3.92 6.90 -11.68
CA TYR A 352 4.92 7.93 -11.41
C TYR A 352 6.19 7.66 -12.18
N ARG A 353 6.96 8.71 -12.49
CA ARG A 353 8.22 8.55 -13.23
C ARG A 353 9.23 7.78 -12.39
N LYS A 354 10.17 7.11 -13.04
CA LYS A 354 11.20 6.31 -12.36
C LYS A 354 11.99 7.13 -11.34
N GLU A 355 12.34 8.37 -11.68
CA GLU A 355 13.07 9.26 -10.76
C GLU A 355 12.22 9.62 -9.53
N GLU A 356 10.90 9.71 -9.67
CA GLU A 356 9.98 10.00 -8.56
C GLU A 356 9.79 8.77 -7.67
N GLN A 357 9.69 7.58 -8.26
CA GLN A 357 9.66 6.30 -7.52
C GLN A 357 10.96 6.10 -6.72
N GLN A 358 12.11 6.39 -7.33
CA GLN A 358 13.40 6.34 -6.66
C GLN A 358 13.47 7.35 -5.51
N ALA A 359 13.03 8.60 -5.72
CA ALA A 359 12.99 9.61 -4.67
C ALA A 359 12.13 9.18 -3.46
N ILE A 360 10.98 8.53 -3.71
CA ILE A 360 10.14 7.95 -2.65
C ILE A 360 10.91 6.87 -1.89
N ALA A 361 11.53 5.93 -2.61
CA ALA A 361 12.28 4.84 -2.02
C ALA A 361 13.45 5.33 -1.16
N GLU A 362 14.24 6.29 -1.68
CA GLU A 362 15.33 6.92 -0.94
C GLU A 362 14.85 7.62 0.34
N ALA A 363 13.70 8.30 0.31
CA ALA A 363 13.16 8.94 1.51
C ALA A 363 12.86 7.91 2.61
N PHE A 364 12.28 6.76 2.28
CA PHE A 364 12.04 5.68 3.25
C PHE A 364 13.34 5.02 3.75
N MET A 365 14.36 4.93 2.90
CA MET A 365 15.68 4.44 3.29
C MET A 365 16.39 5.42 4.24
N ASP A 366 16.34 6.72 3.94
CA ASP A 366 16.94 7.79 4.76
C ASP A 366 16.36 7.80 6.19
N THR A 367 15.09 7.41 6.35
CA THR A 367 14.41 7.30 7.65
C THR A 367 14.40 5.89 8.25
N LYS A 368 15.04 4.92 7.58
CA LYS A 368 15.08 3.49 7.98
C LYS A 368 13.70 2.83 8.13
N MET A 369 12.70 3.40 7.45
CA MET A 369 11.39 2.78 7.31
C MET A 369 11.44 1.63 6.30
N LEU A 370 12.36 1.68 5.34
CA LEU A 370 12.66 0.60 4.41
C LEU A 370 14.07 0.06 4.65
N ASP A 371 14.21 -1.26 4.74
CA ASP A 371 15.52 -1.91 4.86
C ASP A 371 16.26 -1.90 3.52
N THR A 372 17.58 -1.73 3.58
CA THR A 372 18.49 -1.69 2.42
C THR A 372 19.37 -2.93 2.34
N GLU A 373 19.23 -3.89 3.26
CA GLU A 373 20.02 -5.14 3.24
C GLU A 373 19.53 -6.16 2.19
N GLY A 374 18.49 -5.84 1.43
CA GLY A 374 17.99 -6.64 0.31
C GLY A 374 19.06 -6.99 -0.71
N LYS A 375 18.87 -8.12 -1.39
CA LYS A 375 19.79 -8.63 -2.43
C LYS A 375 19.02 -8.91 -3.71
N ILE A 376 19.56 -8.53 -4.85
CA ILE A 376 19.12 -9.08 -6.14
C ILE A 376 20.03 -10.27 -6.46
N LYS A 377 19.46 -11.47 -6.55
CA LYS A 377 20.19 -12.68 -6.95
C LYS A 377 19.73 -13.11 -8.33
N ILE A 378 20.69 -13.37 -9.20
CA ILE A 378 20.45 -13.69 -10.60
C ILE A 378 21.22 -14.96 -10.91
N LYS A 379 20.50 -16.01 -11.29
CA LYS A 379 21.06 -17.25 -11.82
C LYS A 379 20.94 -17.23 -13.35
N VAL A 380 22.02 -17.54 -14.05
CA VAL A 380 22.03 -17.73 -15.50
C VAL A 380 22.56 -19.12 -15.83
N HIS A 381 21.77 -19.89 -16.57
CA HIS A 381 22.10 -21.24 -16.99
C HIS A 381 21.56 -21.55 -18.39
N CYS A 382 21.96 -22.68 -18.95
CA CYS A 382 21.35 -23.31 -20.11
C CYS A 382 21.07 -24.77 -19.77
N GLY A 383 19.81 -25.09 -19.49
CA GLY A 383 19.46 -26.39 -18.87
C GLY A 383 20.22 -26.57 -17.56
N ASN A 384 20.95 -27.68 -17.39
CA ASN A 384 21.67 -27.96 -16.14
C ASN A 384 23.09 -27.36 -16.11
N ARG A 385 23.46 -26.53 -17.10
CA ARG A 385 24.79 -25.94 -17.18
C ARG A 385 24.73 -24.47 -16.79
N ASP A 386 25.45 -24.13 -15.73
CA ASP A 386 25.67 -22.75 -15.31
C ASP A 386 26.47 -21.97 -16.36
N ILE A 387 26.07 -20.73 -16.61
CA ILE A 387 26.71 -19.84 -17.57
C ILE A 387 27.49 -18.78 -16.79
N ALA A 388 28.79 -18.96 -16.71
CA ALA A 388 29.72 -17.96 -16.22
C ALA A 388 29.90 -16.81 -17.22
N ASP A 389 30.27 -15.64 -16.70
CA ASP A 389 30.55 -14.43 -17.47
C ASP A 389 29.36 -13.95 -18.32
N ALA A 390 28.12 -14.32 -17.95
CA ALA A 390 26.92 -13.76 -18.54
C ALA A 390 26.76 -12.30 -18.10
N VAL A 391 26.66 -11.40 -19.07
CA VAL A 391 26.42 -9.98 -18.85
C VAL A 391 25.00 -9.77 -18.38
N ILE A 392 24.86 -9.16 -17.21
CA ILE A 392 23.57 -8.77 -16.65
C ILE A 392 23.39 -7.27 -16.81
N SER A 393 22.23 -6.86 -17.32
CA SER A 393 21.78 -5.47 -17.29
C SER A 393 20.49 -5.33 -16.52
N ILE A 394 20.33 -4.24 -15.77
CA ILE A 394 19.08 -3.86 -15.12
C ILE A 394 18.67 -2.50 -15.70
N ASP A 395 17.44 -2.43 -16.19
CA ASP A 395 16.87 -1.28 -16.91
C ASP A 395 17.82 -0.75 -18.02
N GLY A 396 18.42 -1.70 -18.76
CA GLY A 396 19.33 -1.41 -19.87
C GLY A 396 20.75 -0.98 -19.47
N THR A 397 21.08 -0.92 -18.17
CA THR A 397 22.43 -0.61 -17.68
C THR A 397 23.15 -1.89 -17.25
N GLU A 398 24.34 -2.17 -17.78
CA GLU A 398 25.16 -3.30 -17.33
C GLU A 398 25.56 -3.12 -15.85
N VAL A 399 25.22 -4.11 -15.02
CA VAL A 399 25.43 -4.07 -13.56
C VAL A 399 26.50 -5.05 -13.09
N GLY A 400 26.81 -6.06 -13.91
CA GLY A 400 27.80 -7.06 -13.56
C GLY A 400 27.74 -8.27 -14.47
N ARG A 401 28.53 -9.29 -14.11
CA ARG A 401 28.64 -10.57 -14.80
C ARG A 401 28.52 -11.70 -13.81
N THR A 402 27.95 -12.82 -14.23
CA THR A 402 27.86 -14.02 -13.39
C THR A 402 29.22 -14.64 -13.11
N ASP A 403 29.37 -15.23 -11.92
CA ASP A 403 30.53 -16.02 -11.51
C ASP A 403 30.55 -17.42 -12.17
N ASP A 404 31.51 -18.26 -11.76
CA ASP A 404 31.69 -19.61 -12.31
C ASP A 404 30.46 -20.53 -12.08
N ASP A 405 29.65 -20.25 -11.06
CA ASP A 405 28.40 -20.94 -10.75
C ASP A 405 27.21 -20.28 -11.46
N GLY A 406 27.43 -19.37 -12.42
CA GLY A 406 26.37 -18.69 -13.14
C GLY A 406 25.53 -17.77 -12.25
N MET A 407 26.06 -17.34 -11.09
CA MET A 407 25.38 -16.48 -10.14
C MET A 407 25.90 -15.05 -10.20
N LEU A 408 25.01 -14.08 -10.08
CA LEU A 408 25.34 -12.70 -9.74
C LEU A 408 24.47 -12.28 -8.54
N VAL A 409 25.10 -11.76 -7.50
CA VAL A 409 24.42 -11.22 -6.33
C VAL A 409 24.79 -9.74 -6.18
N LEU A 410 23.78 -8.88 -6.16
CA LEU A 410 23.93 -7.43 -6.04
C LEU A 410 23.26 -6.97 -4.74
N ASP A 411 23.87 -5.98 -4.08
CA ASP A 411 23.21 -5.23 -3.02
C ASP A 411 22.08 -4.41 -3.61
N LEU A 412 20.88 -4.45 -3.02
CA LEU A 412 19.74 -3.72 -3.55
C LEU A 412 19.93 -2.21 -3.35
N GLU A 413 19.88 -1.46 -4.46
CA GLU A 413 19.95 0.00 -4.46
C GLU A 413 18.57 0.63 -4.70
N SER A 414 18.38 1.87 -4.25
CA SER A 414 17.10 2.61 -4.39
C SER A 414 16.60 2.71 -5.84
N ARG A 415 17.52 2.84 -6.81
CA ARG A 415 17.20 2.90 -8.25
C ARG A 415 16.57 1.62 -8.80
N TRP A 416 16.67 0.50 -8.09
CA TRP A 416 16.09 -0.78 -8.49
C TRP A 416 14.79 -1.11 -7.74
N ILE A 417 14.29 -0.18 -6.92
CA ILE A 417 13.00 -0.33 -6.25
C ILE A 417 11.85 -0.04 -7.22
N GLY A 418 10.82 -0.88 -7.18
CA GLY A 418 9.69 -0.87 -8.10
C GLY A 418 9.86 -1.86 -9.25
N ASP A 419 9.18 -1.60 -10.37
CA ASP A 419 9.27 -2.45 -11.56
C ASP A 419 10.67 -2.36 -12.17
N ILE A 420 11.34 -3.49 -12.40
CA ILE A 420 12.65 -3.53 -13.06
C ILE A 420 12.62 -4.50 -14.22
N THR A 421 13.41 -4.20 -15.25
CA THR A 421 13.70 -5.11 -16.35
C THR A 421 15.11 -5.64 -16.18
N VAL A 422 15.27 -6.97 -16.14
CA VAL A 422 16.57 -7.61 -16.02
C VAL A 422 16.85 -8.36 -17.31
N ASP A 423 18.00 -8.09 -17.92
CA ASP A 423 18.49 -8.73 -19.13
C ASP A 423 19.71 -9.58 -18.82
N ALA A 424 19.76 -10.80 -19.36
CA ALA A 424 20.93 -11.66 -19.32
C ALA A 424 21.41 -11.99 -20.74
N LYS A 425 22.69 -11.79 -21.01
CA LYS A 425 23.34 -12.07 -22.31
C LYS A 425 24.66 -12.79 -22.09
N ALA A 426 24.91 -13.84 -22.85
CA ALA A 426 26.18 -14.56 -22.82
C ALA A 426 26.63 -14.91 -24.23
N ASP A 427 27.94 -14.93 -24.45
CA ASP A 427 28.52 -15.28 -25.74
C ASP A 427 28.09 -16.68 -26.14
N GLY A 428 27.50 -16.79 -27.33
CA GLY A 428 26.97 -18.05 -27.83
C GLY A 428 25.56 -18.41 -27.42
N PHE A 429 24.87 -17.53 -26.71
CA PHE A 429 23.49 -17.71 -26.30
C PHE A 429 22.60 -16.59 -26.83
N ASN A 430 21.31 -16.89 -27.00
CA ASN A 430 20.29 -15.87 -27.22
C ASN A 430 20.01 -15.22 -25.87
N GLY A 431 20.12 -13.89 -25.81
CA GLY A 431 19.78 -13.14 -24.60
C GLY A 431 18.29 -13.30 -24.24
N SER A 432 17.99 -13.08 -22.96
CA SER A 432 16.63 -13.12 -22.44
C SER A 432 16.39 -11.94 -21.49
N THR A 433 15.12 -11.59 -21.32
CA THR A 433 14.66 -10.47 -20.51
C THR A 433 13.55 -10.94 -19.60
N LEU A 434 13.65 -10.63 -18.31
CA LEU A 434 12.60 -10.85 -17.32
C LEU A 434 12.15 -9.51 -16.73
N LEU A 435 10.87 -9.43 -16.38
CA LEU A 435 10.30 -8.33 -15.62
C LEU A 435 10.20 -8.78 -14.16
N GLY A 436 10.62 -7.91 -13.24
CA GLY A 436 10.50 -8.14 -11.81
C GLY A 436 10.00 -6.92 -11.07
N TYR A 437 9.69 -7.11 -9.79
CA TYR A 437 9.27 -6.05 -8.89
C TYR A 437 10.07 -6.17 -7.59
N SER A 438 10.83 -5.14 -7.24
CA SER A 438 11.66 -5.12 -6.03
C SER A 438 11.11 -4.15 -4.99
N LEU A 439 11.12 -4.56 -3.72
CA LEU A 439 10.55 -3.79 -2.61
C LEU A 439 11.47 -3.64 -1.39
N GLY A 440 12.78 -3.91 -1.49
CA GLY A 440 13.67 -3.86 -0.30
C GLY A 440 14.14 -5.25 0.16
N ASP A 441 13.41 -6.29 -0.26
CA ASP A 441 13.68 -7.69 0.08
C ASP A 441 14.67 -8.39 -0.89
N ILE A 442 14.91 -9.68 -0.66
CA ILE A 442 15.63 -10.53 -1.62
C ILE A 442 14.75 -10.77 -2.86
N VAL A 443 15.29 -10.47 -4.04
CA VAL A 443 14.64 -10.71 -5.33
C VAL A 443 15.48 -11.68 -6.15
N ASP A 444 14.88 -12.82 -6.51
CA ASP A 444 15.55 -13.87 -7.27
C ASP A 444 15.09 -13.86 -8.75
N PHE A 445 16.04 -13.90 -9.68
CA PHE A 445 15.81 -14.08 -11.11
C PHE A 445 16.54 -15.32 -11.60
N ASP A 446 15.86 -16.12 -12.43
CA ASP A 446 16.41 -17.33 -13.02
C ASP A 446 16.28 -17.28 -14.56
N PHE A 447 17.43 -17.24 -15.24
CA PHE A 447 17.53 -17.15 -16.69
C PHE A 447 18.04 -18.47 -17.29
N ASN A 448 17.16 -19.16 -18.03
CA ASN A 448 17.54 -20.29 -18.87
C ASN A 448 17.78 -19.81 -20.33
N LEU A 449 19.04 -19.51 -20.68
CA LEU A 449 19.40 -19.01 -22.00
C LEU A 449 19.50 -20.14 -23.04
N ALA A 450 18.91 -19.92 -24.21
CA ALA A 450 19.02 -20.85 -25.33
C ALA A 450 20.32 -20.62 -26.11
N VAL A 451 20.98 -21.68 -26.58
CA VAL A 451 22.18 -21.57 -27.44
C VAL A 451 21.84 -20.83 -28.75
N ASN A 452 22.71 -19.91 -29.15
CA ASN A 452 22.62 -19.18 -30.40
C ASN A 452 23.00 -20.10 -31.57
N LYS A 453 22.25 -20.01 -32.67
CA LYS A 453 22.35 -20.90 -33.85
C LYS A 453 23.72 -20.84 -34.55
N ASP A 454 24.55 -19.84 -34.23
CA ASP A 454 25.87 -19.59 -34.85
C ASP A 454 27.07 -19.86 -33.92
N PHE A 455 26.86 -20.32 -32.69
CA PHE A 455 27.94 -20.58 -31.74
C PHE A 455 28.86 -21.71 -32.24
N GLY A 456 30.15 -21.40 -32.45
CA GLY A 456 31.16 -22.35 -32.95
C GLY A 456 31.55 -22.21 -34.43
N LYS A 457 31.05 -21.21 -35.17
CA LYS A 457 31.57 -20.90 -36.51
C LYS A 457 32.89 -20.12 -36.38
N THR A 458 34.01 -20.80 -36.60
CA THR A 458 35.35 -20.18 -36.68
C THR A 458 35.41 -19.14 -37.81
N HIS A 459 35.67 -17.88 -37.49
CA HIS A 459 36.17 -16.90 -38.46
C HIS A 459 37.60 -17.27 -38.87
N GLY A 460 37.74 -18.08 -39.93
CA GLY A 460 38.98 -18.26 -40.66
C GLY A 460 38.82 -17.68 -42.07
N SER A 461 39.60 -16.63 -42.37
CA SER A 461 39.95 -16.09 -43.69
C SER A 461 39.12 -16.52 -44.93
N ASP A 462 38.47 -15.52 -45.56
CA ASP A 462 37.85 -15.47 -46.91
C ASP A 462 38.61 -16.26 -48.01
N PRO A 463 38.01 -16.80 -49.11
CA PRO A 463 36.72 -16.44 -49.71
C PRO A 463 35.77 -17.57 -50.18
N ASP A 464 34.48 -17.23 -50.18
CA ASP A 464 33.43 -17.59 -51.16
C ASP A 464 33.36 -19.04 -51.71
N LYS A 465 32.41 -19.85 -51.20
CA LYS A 465 31.30 -20.53 -51.95
C LYS A 465 30.77 -21.81 -51.28
N THR A 466 29.49 -21.73 -50.91
CA THR A 466 28.41 -22.73 -51.02
C THR A 466 28.66 -24.21 -50.65
N GLY A 467 27.95 -24.67 -49.63
CA GLY A 467 27.62 -26.08 -49.40
C GLY A 467 26.49 -26.22 -48.39
N GLU A 468 25.26 -26.39 -48.87
CA GLU A 468 24.04 -26.60 -48.09
C GLU A 468 24.18 -27.73 -47.06
N VAL A 469 23.70 -27.49 -45.83
CA VAL A 469 23.27 -28.56 -44.92
C VAL A 469 21.74 -28.45 -44.84
N THR A 470 21.10 -29.42 -45.46
CA THR A 470 19.66 -29.57 -45.62
C THR A 470 18.96 -29.56 -44.25
N GLY A 471 17.99 -28.67 -44.06
CA GLY A 471 17.11 -28.59 -42.88
C GLY A 471 16.09 -29.73 -42.80
N GLU A 472 16.54 -30.95 -43.09
CA GLU A 472 15.73 -32.15 -43.08
C GLU A 472 15.50 -32.57 -41.62
N LYS A 473 14.23 -32.61 -41.21
CA LYS A 473 13.80 -33.08 -39.89
C LYS A 473 13.40 -34.54 -39.99
N VAL A 474 13.63 -35.27 -38.90
CA VAL A 474 13.11 -36.63 -38.70
C VAL A 474 12.15 -36.62 -37.52
N VAL A 475 11.16 -37.49 -37.55
CA VAL A 475 10.11 -37.58 -36.54
C VAL A 475 10.44 -38.72 -35.58
N VAL A 476 10.43 -38.41 -34.28
CA VAL A 476 10.43 -39.43 -33.23
C VAL A 476 9.04 -39.51 -32.65
N THR A 477 8.39 -40.64 -32.88
CA THR A 477 7.06 -40.92 -32.34
C THR A 477 7.22 -41.77 -31.10
N ILE A 478 6.86 -41.22 -29.94
CA ILE A 478 6.83 -41.96 -28.67
C ILE A 478 5.41 -42.46 -28.47
N LEU A 479 5.25 -43.78 -28.45
CA LEU A 479 3.96 -44.41 -28.16
C LEU A 479 3.61 -44.22 -26.69
N ALA A 480 2.32 -44.03 -26.39
CA ALA A 480 1.84 -44.03 -25.01
C ALA A 480 2.00 -45.42 -24.39
N MET A 481 2.15 -45.48 -23.06
CA MET A 481 2.25 -46.75 -22.33
C MET A 481 0.86 -47.39 -22.19
N GLU A 482 0.73 -48.69 -22.46
CA GLU A 482 -0.56 -49.41 -22.38
C GLU A 482 -0.61 -50.33 -21.16
N ALA A 483 -1.78 -50.42 -20.51
CA ALA A 483 -2.04 -51.39 -19.47
C ALA A 483 -2.50 -52.77 -20.03
N ASP A 484 -3.15 -52.82 -21.21
CA ASP A 484 -3.76 -54.04 -21.78
C ASP A 484 -3.01 -54.66 -22.98
N GLY A 485 -1.99 -53.98 -23.50
CA GLY A 485 -1.08 -54.45 -24.57
C GLY A 485 -1.68 -54.44 -25.99
N THR A 486 -2.71 -53.64 -26.28
CA THR A 486 -3.32 -53.54 -27.61
C THR A 486 -2.90 -52.30 -28.42
N SER A 487 -1.99 -52.50 -29.40
CA SER A 487 -1.29 -51.46 -30.18
C SER A 487 -2.09 -50.33 -30.89
N ASP A 488 -3.42 -50.34 -30.87
CA ASP A 488 -4.24 -49.31 -31.53
C ASP A 488 -4.46 -48.09 -30.62
N TYR A 489 -4.52 -48.27 -29.29
CA TYR A 489 -4.69 -47.17 -28.33
C TYR A 489 -3.41 -46.32 -28.17
N ALA A 490 -2.24 -46.96 -28.05
CA ALA A 490 -0.95 -46.28 -27.96
C ALA A 490 -0.64 -45.43 -29.19
N LYS A 491 -1.08 -45.86 -30.38
CA LYS A 491 -0.91 -45.11 -31.63
C LYS A 491 -1.80 -43.88 -31.67
N GLU A 492 -3.02 -43.94 -31.13
CA GLU A 492 -3.94 -42.78 -31.09
C GLU A 492 -3.41 -41.69 -30.14
N LYS A 493 -2.72 -42.08 -29.07
CA LYS A 493 -2.16 -41.17 -28.05
C LYS A 493 -0.66 -40.92 -28.19
N ALA A 494 -0.05 -41.38 -29.27
CA ALA A 494 1.37 -41.20 -29.52
C ALA A 494 1.74 -39.72 -29.60
N GLN A 495 2.92 -39.38 -29.08
CA GLN A 495 3.46 -38.02 -29.15
C GLN A 495 4.57 -37.96 -30.19
N GLU A 496 4.46 -37.01 -31.13
CA GLU A 496 5.46 -36.80 -32.17
C GLU A 496 6.39 -35.64 -31.84
N TYR A 497 7.69 -35.90 -31.93
CA TYR A 497 8.74 -34.91 -31.76
C TYR A 497 9.52 -34.75 -33.06
N TYR A 498 9.47 -33.55 -33.63
CA TYR A 498 10.21 -33.23 -34.84
C TYR A 498 11.64 -32.80 -34.48
N VAL A 499 12.60 -33.67 -34.76
CA VAL A 499 14.01 -33.46 -34.41
C VAL A 499 14.86 -33.25 -35.66
N GLN A 500 15.93 -32.49 -35.51
CA GLN A 500 16.85 -32.28 -36.64
C GLN A 500 17.62 -33.57 -36.92
N LYS A 501 17.67 -33.97 -38.19
CA LYS A 501 18.44 -35.14 -38.61
C LYS A 501 19.91 -35.01 -38.19
N GLY A 502 20.44 -36.03 -37.52
CA GLY A 502 21.77 -36.05 -36.93
C GLY A 502 21.88 -35.38 -35.55
N SER A 503 20.75 -35.07 -34.89
CA SER A 503 20.72 -34.57 -33.51
C SER A 503 20.34 -35.67 -32.52
N LYS A 504 20.65 -35.44 -31.23
CA LYS A 504 20.26 -36.32 -30.12
C LYS A 504 18.99 -35.81 -29.45
N ILE A 505 18.24 -36.70 -28.80
CA ILE A 505 17.11 -36.35 -27.94
C ILE A 505 17.55 -36.49 -26.49
N SER A 506 17.20 -35.53 -25.64
CA SER A 506 17.52 -35.62 -24.21
C SER A 506 16.41 -36.35 -23.47
N LEU A 507 16.72 -37.53 -22.91
CA LEU A 507 15.80 -38.27 -22.05
C LEU A 507 15.48 -37.49 -20.75
N GLN A 508 16.42 -36.67 -20.26
CA GLN A 508 16.21 -35.82 -19.09
C GLN A 508 15.05 -34.82 -19.30
N LYS A 509 14.91 -34.24 -20.49
CA LYS A 509 13.77 -33.35 -20.79
C LYS A 509 12.42 -34.06 -20.72
N LEU A 510 12.40 -35.36 -21.06
CA LEU A 510 11.19 -36.17 -20.94
C LEU A 510 10.86 -36.40 -19.45
N VAL A 511 11.88 -36.68 -18.62
CA VAL A 511 11.75 -36.79 -17.16
C VAL A 511 11.27 -35.49 -16.53
N ASP A 512 11.88 -34.36 -16.88
CA ASP A 512 11.51 -33.04 -16.35
C ASP A 512 10.05 -32.69 -16.70
N ALA A 513 9.59 -33.09 -17.89
CA ALA A 513 8.22 -32.89 -18.34
C ALA A 513 7.19 -33.75 -17.59
N MET A 514 7.60 -34.83 -16.92
CA MET A 514 6.72 -35.63 -16.07
C MET A 514 6.39 -34.92 -14.75
N GLY A 515 7.25 -33.99 -14.28
CA GLY A 515 6.98 -33.18 -13.09
C GLY A 515 6.83 -33.98 -11.80
N MET A 516 7.47 -35.15 -11.72
CA MET A 516 7.38 -36.07 -10.57
C MET A 516 8.65 -36.02 -9.71
N ASP A 517 8.47 -35.94 -8.39
CA ASP A 517 9.58 -36.01 -7.44
C ASP A 517 10.15 -37.45 -7.36
N GLY A 518 11.48 -37.57 -7.32
CA GLY A 518 12.16 -38.87 -7.16
C GLY A 518 12.39 -39.65 -8.46
N VAL A 519 12.05 -39.09 -9.63
CA VAL A 519 12.35 -39.69 -10.94
C VAL A 519 13.72 -39.22 -11.43
N THR A 520 14.54 -40.16 -11.90
CA THR A 520 15.91 -39.88 -12.39
C THR A 520 16.20 -40.60 -13.71
N THR A 521 17.22 -40.19 -14.45
CA THR A 521 17.65 -40.88 -15.68
C THR A 521 19.17 -40.86 -15.83
N ASP A 522 19.72 -41.90 -16.47
CA ASP A 522 21.13 -41.98 -16.89
C ASP A 522 21.34 -41.58 -18.36
N GLY A 523 20.27 -41.14 -19.05
CA GLY A 523 20.28 -40.84 -20.47
C GLY A 523 19.96 -42.05 -21.37
N THR A 524 19.70 -43.22 -20.82
CA THR A 524 19.24 -44.41 -21.58
C THR A 524 17.96 -44.99 -20.98
N LYS A 525 17.80 -44.95 -19.66
CA LYS A 525 16.60 -45.40 -18.93
C LYS A 525 16.12 -44.33 -17.95
N ILE A 526 14.86 -44.42 -17.56
CA ILE A 526 14.26 -43.65 -16.47
C ILE A 526 14.10 -44.57 -15.26
N TYR A 527 14.40 -44.07 -14.07
CA TYR A 527 14.34 -44.81 -12.80
C TYR A 527 13.47 -44.07 -11.82
N PHE A 528 12.53 -44.77 -11.20
CA PHE A 528 11.68 -44.24 -10.14
C PHE A 528 11.21 -45.36 -9.22
N ASP A 529 10.85 -44.99 -7.99
CA ASP A 529 10.32 -45.91 -6.98
C ASP A 529 8.83 -45.64 -6.80
N THR A 530 8.00 -46.68 -6.96
CA THR A 530 6.55 -46.58 -6.73
C THR A 530 6.18 -46.72 -5.25
N GLY A 531 7.17 -46.92 -4.37
CA GLY A 531 6.94 -47.25 -2.96
C GLY A 531 6.58 -48.72 -2.72
N ILE A 532 6.32 -49.48 -3.80
CA ILE A 532 6.14 -50.94 -3.79
C ILE A 532 7.41 -51.59 -4.35
N VAL A 533 7.88 -51.15 -5.53
CA VAL A 533 9.07 -51.67 -6.20
C VAL A 533 9.84 -50.58 -6.96
N PRO A 534 11.18 -50.71 -7.08
CA PRO A 534 11.94 -49.90 -8.00
C PRO A 534 11.64 -50.30 -9.44
N VAL A 535 11.33 -49.31 -10.26
CA VAL A 535 10.97 -49.45 -11.67
C VAL A 535 12.07 -48.88 -12.56
N GLU A 536 12.43 -49.63 -13.60
CA GLU A 536 13.26 -49.15 -14.70
C GLU A 536 12.40 -49.04 -15.95
N LEU A 537 12.37 -47.87 -16.59
CA LEU A 537 11.66 -47.63 -17.84
C LEU A 537 12.68 -47.40 -18.97
N SER A 538 12.72 -48.30 -19.94
CA SER A 538 13.47 -48.13 -21.20
C SER A 538 12.54 -47.81 -22.35
N TYR A 539 13.07 -47.26 -23.44
CA TYR A 539 12.35 -47.13 -24.70
C TYR A 539 12.94 -48.08 -25.72
N HIS A 540 12.10 -48.86 -26.39
CA HIS A 540 12.51 -49.80 -27.43
C HIS A 540 12.05 -49.30 -28.78
N ILE A 541 12.78 -49.63 -29.85
CA ILE A 541 12.31 -49.36 -31.21
C ILE A 541 11.09 -50.25 -31.46
N TYR A 542 9.96 -49.63 -31.81
CA TYR A 542 8.66 -50.30 -31.88
C TYR A 542 8.69 -51.54 -32.77
N GLY A 543 8.21 -52.67 -32.23
CA GLY A 543 8.21 -53.96 -32.92
C GLY A 543 9.56 -54.68 -32.91
N SER A 544 10.49 -54.27 -32.03
CA SER A 544 11.78 -54.91 -31.82
C SER A 544 12.20 -54.91 -30.34
N ASP A 545 13.13 -55.79 -29.98
CA ASP A 545 13.73 -55.81 -28.64
C ASP A 545 14.92 -54.83 -28.50
N GLU A 546 15.19 -53.98 -29.50
CA GLU A 546 16.31 -53.05 -29.48
C GLU A 546 16.00 -51.81 -28.61
N VAL A 547 16.80 -51.61 -27.55
CA VAL A 547 16.71 -50.41 -26.70
C VAL A 547 17.17 -49.18 -27.48
N PHE A 548 16.31 -48.17 -27.54
CA PHE A 548 16.60 -46.88 -28.12
C PHE A 548 17.56 -46.08 -27.23
N ASP A 549 18.72 -45.74 -27.77
CA ASP A 549 19.77 -45.01 -27.07
C ASP A 549 19.70 -43.51 -27.38
N PHE A 550 19.11 -42.75 -26.46
CA PHE A 550 18.97 -41.29 -26.56
C PHE A 550 20.31 -40.55 -26.66
N ASN A 551 21.44 -41.19 -26.31
CA ASN A 551 22.76 -40.61 -26.46
C ASN A 551 23.32 -40.72 -27.89
N LYS A 552 22.61 -41.36 -28.83
CA LYS A 552 23.00 -41.46 -30.24
C LYS A 552 22.25 -40.43 -31.11
N PRO A 553 22.91 -39.88 -32.14
CA PRO A 553 22.22 -39.04 -33.11
C PRO A 553 21.24 -39.84 -33.97
N ILE A 554 20.10 -39.22 -34.29
CA ILE A 554 19.00 -39.86 -35.01
C ILE A 554 18.99 -39.37 -36.46
N TYR A 555 19.07 -40.29 -37.41
CA TYR A 555 19.19 -39.96 -38.83
C TYR A 555 17.95 -40.29 -39.67
N GLU A 556 16.96 -40.97 -39.09
CA GLU A 556 15.73 -41.40 -39.74
C GLU A 556 14.55 -41.35 -38.76
N ASP A 557 13.33 -41.33 -39.30
CA ASP A 557 12.11 -41.38 -38.49
C ASP A 557 12.10 -42.67 -37.68
N VAL A 558 11.74 -42.58 -36.41
CA VAL A 558 11.75 -43.72 -35.49
C VAL A 558 10.53 -43.68 -34.58
N VAL A 559 9.90 -44.84 -34.43
CA VAL A 559 8.82 -45.04 -33.47
C VAL A 559 9.39 -45.82 -32.30
N ILE A 560 9.20 -45.32 -31.08
CA ILE A 560 9.70 -45.95 -29.87
C ILE A 560 8.57 -46.19 -28.88
N GLU A 561 8.65 -47.28 -28.13
CA GLU A 561 7.66 -47.69 -27.14
C GLU A 561 8.28 -47.84 -25.74
N PRO A 562 7.61 -47.37 -24.68
CA PRO A 562 8.06 -47.56 -23.31
C PRO A 562 7.97 -49.04 -22.91
N VAL A 563 9.01 -49.56 -22.26
CA VAL A 563 9.09 -50.92 -21.73
C VAL A 563 9.51 -50.86 -20.26
N VAL A 564 8.67 -51.44 -19.40
CA VAL A 564 8.87 -51.46 -17.95
C VAL A 564 9.64 -52.73 -17.56
N GLY A 565 10.78 -52.54 -16.88
CA GLY A 565 11.51 -53.58 -16.19
C GLY A 565 11.33 -53.48 -14.68
N VAL A 566 10.97 -54.59 -14.04
CA VAL A 566 10.94 -54.73 -12.58
C VAL A 566 12.19 -55.49 -12.11
N GLY A 567 12.90 -54.93 -11.14
CA GLY A 567 14.23 -55.41 -10.73
C GLY A 567 14.25 -56.79 -10.07
N GLY A 568 14.25 -57.87 -10.86
CA GLY A 568 14.81 -59.19 -10.52
C GLY A 568 14.22 -59.95 -9.33
N MET A 569 13.05 -59.56 -8.82
CA MET A 569 12.35 -60.24 -7.71
C MET A 569 11.13 -61.01 -8.23
N ASP A 570 10.85 -62.17 -7.64
CA ASP A 570 9.64 -62.97 -7.93
C ASP A 570 8.43 -62.28 -7.28
N PHE A 571 7.51 -61.75 -8.08
CA PHE A 571 6.31 -61.05 -7.60
C PHE A 571 5.05 -61.93 -7.70
N GLY A 572 4.13 -61.78 -6.75
CA GLY A 572 2.81 -62.40 -6.82
C GLY A 572 1.92 -61.67 -7.83
N GLY A 573 0.88 -62.34 -8.36
CA GLY A 573 0.00 -61.75 -9.37
C GLY A 573 -0.67 -60.43 -8.94
N GLN A 574 -0.95 -60.27 -7.64
CA GLN A 574 -1.57 -59.06 -7.11
C GLN A 574 -0.63 -57.86 -7.06
N ASP A 575 0.67 -58.07 -6.83
CA ASP A 575 1.68 -56.99 -6.82
C ASP A 575 1.91 -56.42 -8.23
N LEU A 576 1.75 -57.26 -9.27
CA LEU A 576 1.85 -56.84 -10.67
C LEU A 576 0.62 -56.06 -11.13
N ASP A 577 -0.58 -56.43 -10.66
CA ASP A 577 -1.81 -55.70 -10.94
C ASP A 577 -1.79 -54.31 -10.30
N ASP A 578 -1.34 -54.20 -9.05
CA ASP A 578 -1.21 -52.92 -8.33
C ASP A 578 -0.17 -52.00 -9.00
N LEU A 579 0.98 -52.56 -9.42
CA LEU A 579 1.99 -51.82 -10.18
C LEU A 579 1.47 -51.33 -11.53
N ALA A 580 0.73 -52.16 -12.26
CA ALA A 580 0.15 -51.77 -13.55
C ALA A 580 -0.84 -50.60 -13.39
N GLN A 581 -1.65 -50.61 -12.34
CA GLN A 581 -2.60 -49.53 -12.05
C GLN A 581 -1.89 -48.21 -11.69
N GLU A 582 -0.82 -48.28 -10.91
CA GLU A 582 -0.05 -47.09 -10.53
C GLU A 582 0.67 -46.46 -11.73
N LEU A 583 1.25 -47.31 -12.57
CA LEU A 583 1.89 -46.91 -13.82
C LEU A 583 0.90 -46.29 -14.81
N ASP A 584 -0.30 -46.86 -14.95
CA ASP A 584 -1.37 -46.25 -15.75
C ASP A 584 -1.80 -44.88 -15.18
N GLY A 585 -1.86 -44.74 -13.86
CA GLY A 585 -2.08 -43.47 -13.18
C GLY A 585 -1.07 -42.40 -13.58
N ILE A 586 0.22 -42.76 -13.58
CA ILE A 586 1.34 -41.86 -13.89
C ILE A 586 1.35 -41.43 -15.36
N PHE A 587 1.19 -42.38 -16.28
CA PHE A 587 1.42 -42.12 -17.71
C PHE A 587 0.14 -41.78 -18.48
N ASN A 588 -1.04 -42.18 -17.98
CA ASN A 588 -2.31 -42.04 -18.70
C ASN A 588 -3.41 -41.29 -17.91
N GLY A 589 -3.12 -40.79 -16.70
CA GLY A 589 -4.01 -39.89 -15.96
C GLY A 589 -5.11 -40.57 -15.14
N GLY A 590 -4.96 -41.85 -14.77
CA GLY A 590 -5.66 -42.47 -13.65
C GLY A 590 -7.11 -42.92 -13.87
N GLY A 591 -7.51 -43.23 -15.10
CA GLY A 591 -8.77 -43.93 -15.38
C GLY A 591 -8.50 -45.40 -15.63
N MET A 592 -9.09 -46.32 -14.86
CA MET A 592 -9.02 -47.76 -15.16
C MET A 592 -9.40 -48.01 -16.63
N ASN A 593 -8.41 -48.41 -17.42
CA ASN A 593 -8.60 -49.20 -18.64
C ASN A 593 -7.71 -50.43 -18.53
#